data_AF-A0A838F4T1-F1
#
_entry.id   AF-A0A838F4T1-F1
#
_cell.length_a   1.000
_cell.length_b   1.000
_cell.length_c   1.000
_cell.angle_alpha   90.00
_cell.angle_beta   90.00
_cell.angle_gamma   90.00
#
_symmetry.space_group_name_H-M   'P 1'
#
loop_
_entity.id
_entity.type
_entity.pdbx_description
1 polymer ?
#
loop_
_entity_poly.entity_id
_entity_poly.type
_entity_poly.pdbx_seq_one_letter_code
_entity_poly.pdbx_strand_id
1 'polypeptide(L)'
;MKFILLFILTFSLNSFAQTSCPTFSHIFLIHGVGGSAKSFGAMDKYLRRLDECYQVHSFEYDTGNSTLSTYDFANRFDQYLLNKIAVREITPQDKISLIMHSEGGLVGNLWLNIVREMNPLVHQQIDAFITLSTPHWGAEMANVGKSVFFTLPEGVSNPLSPFGRIELNEMSYGSRTIENLGSIFAQNFWPINFRPLALGGIHKIKNKIIGENDVVVPVFSSRPDHFFANQEVNVNVNSGIIPASSFTKTNRVPFVTVPATHLKLDLPGIATIPIKCLEDSGCDHPSLPVIVNHLKGRSIASVEDKLDHFRINIYLKNVSGGKIEKKDVKIEIIKNDSLSIPLTEKLNQYRGKAKRDEGLAFSFHGHTKKSGIQTIRILLTAKNKFQRELEIPVEGGFSSAVQLTLK
;
A
#
# COMPACT_ATOMS: atom_id res chain seq x y z
N MET A 1 24.66 -13.76 -77.73
CA MET A 1 23.75 -13.20 -76.71
C MET A 1 23.43 -14.32 -75.72
N LYS A 2 24.21 -14.71 -74.71
CA LYS A 2 25.00 -14.02 -73.67
C LYS A 2 24.20 -13.03 -72.82
N PHE A 3 23.85 -13.52 -71.63
CA PHE A 3 23.52 -12.80 -70.39
C PHE A 3 22.35 -11.81 -70.47
N ILE A 4 21.12 -12.34 -70.58
CA ILE A 4 19.98 -11.67 -69.96
C ILE A 4 20.07 -11.98 -68.48
N LEU A 5 20.64 -10.99 -67.77
CA LEU A 5 20.59 -10.75 -66.34
C LEU A 5 19.35 -11.40 -65.73
N LEU A 6 19.61 -12.55 -65.09
CA LEU A 6 18.91 -13.04 -63.91
C LEU A 6 19.02 -11.95 -62.85
N PHE A 7 18.28 -10.86 -63.03
CA PHE A 7 18.19 -9.74 -62.11
C PHE A 7 17.36 -10.22 -60.93
N ILE A 8 18.05 -10.96 -60.05
CA ILE A 8 17.97 -10.74 -58.62
C ILE A 8 16.51 -10.59 -58.19
N LEU A 9 15.79 -11.69 -58.35
CA LEU A 9 14.63 -12.08 -57.54
C LEU A 9 15.09 -12.41 -56.11
N THR A 10 16.09 -11.66 -55.61
CA THR A 10 16.36 -11.44 -54.20
C THR A 10 15.83 -10.06 -53.85
N PHE A 11 14.56 -9.79 -54.18
CA PHE A 11 13.75 -9.13 -53.18
C PHE A 11 13.73 -10.10 -52.01
N SER A 12 14.74 -9.94 -51.16
CA SER A 12 14.73 -10.35 -49.79
C SER A 12 13.31 -10.11 -49.32
N LEU A 13 12.58 -11.23 -49.18
CA LEU A 13 11.54 -11.38 -48.17
C LEU A 13 12.24 -11.08 -46.85
N ASN A 14 12.53 -9.81 -46.62
CA ASN A 14 12.46 -9.22 -45.31
C ASN A 14 10.98 -9.41 -44.98
N SER A 15 10.65 -10.62 -44.53
CA SER A 15 9.63 -10.77 -43.52
C SER A 15 10.00 -9.73 -42.50
N PHE A 16 9.38 -8.56 -42.60
CA PHE A 16 9.16 -7.74 -41.44
C PHE A 16 8.55 -8.74 -40.48
N ALA A 17 9.37 -9.23 -39.55
CA ALA A 17 8.89 -9.82 -38.33
C ALA A 17 8.17 -8.66 -37.65
N GLN A 18 6.95 -8.40 -38.15
CA GLN A 18 6.02 -7.51 -37.53
C GLN A 18 5.73 -8.24 -36.25
N THR A 19 6.31 -7.72 -35.17
CA THR A 19 6.14 -8.28 -33.85
C THR A 19 4.71 -8.02 -33.44
N SER A 20 3.83 -8.89 -33.93
CA SER A 20 2.40 -8.83 -33.70
C SER A 20 2.19 -9.41 -32.31
N CYS A 21 2.31 -8.58 -31.29
CA CYS A 21 1.83 -8.92 -29.98
C CYS A 21 0.32 -9.21 -30.10
N PRO A 22 -0.14 -10.46 -29.91
CA PRO A 22 -1.55 -10.78 -30.01
C PRO A 22 -2.35 -10.10 -28.89
N THR A 23 -1.68 -9.80 -27.78
CA THR A 23 -2.17 -9.05 -26.62
C THR A 23 -1.04 -8.24 -26.04
N PHE A 24 -1.30 -6.98 -25.68
CA PHE A 24 -0.36 -6.14 -24.94
C PHE A 24 -0.59 -6.25 -23.43
N SER A 25 0.48 -6.00 -22.67
CA SER A 25 0.39 -5.76 -21.23
C SER A 25 0.64 -4.28 -20.96
N HIS A 26 -0.41 -3.56 -20.58
CA HIS A 26 -0.36 -2.14 -20.22
C HIS A 26 0.05 -2.01 -18.77
N ILE A 27 1.23 -1.47 -18.53
CA ILE A 27 1.81 -1.32 -17.19
C ILE A 27 1.70 0.15 -16.78
N PHE A 28 0.90 0.44 -15.77
CA PHE A 28 0.72 1.79 -15.23
C PHE A 28 1.66 2.00 -14.04
N LEU A 29 2.52 3.00 -14.15
CA LEU A 29 3.38 3.48 -13.08
C LEU A 29 2.67 4.62 -12.34
N ILE A 30 2.35 4.42 -11.07
CA ILE A 30 1.65 5.41 -10.23
C ILE A 30 2.59 5.84 -9.10
N HIS A 31 3.03 7.10 -9.17
CA HIS A 31 3.95 7.65 -8.18
C HIS A 31 3.24 7.94 -6.84
N GLY A 32 4.02 8.22 -5.80
CA GLY A 32 3.49 8.64 -4.50
C GLY A 32 3.42 10.15 -4.31
N VAL A 33 3.12 10.55 -3.08
CA VAL A 33 2.99 11.95 -2.68
C VAL A 33 4.28 12.74 -2.94
N GLY A 34 4.17 13.94 -3.50
CA GLY A 34 5.30 14.78 -3.92
C GLY A 34 6.13 14.21 -5.08
N GLY A 35 5.69 13.11 -5.69
CA GLY A 35 6.36 12.41 -6.79
C GLY A 35 5.92 12.87 -8.18
N SER A 36 6.46 12.18 -9.19
CA SER A 36 6.08 12.31 -10.62
C SER A 36 6.49 11.03 -11.37
N ALA A 37 6.36 10.99 -12.70
CA ALA A 37 6.92 9.90 -13.51
C ALA A 37 8.41 9.62 -13.20
N LYS A 38 9.18 10.65 -12.81
CA LYS A 38 10.61 10.55 -12.47
C LYS A 38 10.88 9.70 -11.23
N SER A 39 9.90 9.47 -10.35
CA SER A 39 10.06 8.65 -9.15
C SER A 39 10.49 7.22 -9.47
N PHE A 40 10.16 6.73 -10.67
CA PHE A 40 10.51 5.38 -11.14
C PHE A 40 11.87 5.30 -11.86
N GLY A 41 12.56 6.42 -12.05
CA GLY A 41 13.84 6.46 -12.77
C GLY A 41 13.70 5.95 -14.21
N ALA A 42 14.44 4.90 -14.54
CA ALA A 42 14.46 4.27 -15.87
C ALA A 42 13.56 3.04 -16.01
N MET A 43 12.62 2.81 -15.08
CA MET A 43 11.77 1.61 -15.07
C MET A 43 10.95 1.46 -16.35
N ASP A 44 10.42 2.56 -16.89
CA ASP A 44 9.63 2.60 -18.12
C ASP A 44 10.41 2.05 -19.32
N LYS A 45 11.61 2.58 -19.56
CA LYS A 45 12.51 2.19 -20.63
C LYS A 45 13.01 0.77 -20.44
N TYR A 46 13.31 0.39 -19.19
CA TYR A 46 13.76 -0.96 -18.87
C TYR A 46 12.69 -2.00 -19.21
N LEU A 47 11.45 -1.79 -18.77
CA LEU A 47 10.33 -2.71 -19.02
C LEU A 47 9.99 -2.81 -20.51
N ARG A 48 9.99 -1.70 -21.25
CA ARG A 48 9.77 -1.70 -22.71
C ARG A 48 10.88 -2.42 -23.49
N ARG A 49 12.13 -2.32 -23.03
CA ARG A 49 13.26 -3.07 -23.61
C ARG A 49 13.16 -4.56 -23.31
N LEU A 50 12.63 -4.92 -22.15
CA LEU A 50 12.54 -6.30 -21.68
C LEU A 50 11.55 -7.14 -22.47
N ASP A 51 10.44 -6.53 -22.90
CA ASP A 51 9.37 -7.17 -23.65
C ASP A 51 8.69 -6.13 -24.54
N GLU A 52 8.69 -6.36 -25.85
CA GLU A 52 8.08 -5.45 -26.83
C GLU A 52 6.55 -5.40 -26.74
N CYS A 53 5.92 -6.39 -26.09
CA CYS A 53 4.49 -6.41 -25.83
C CYS A 53 4.11 -5.63 -24.56
N TYR A 54 5.07 -4.99 -23.88
CA TYR A 54 4.79 -4.10 -22.76
C TYR A 54 4.57 -2.66 -23.23
N GLN A 55 3.43 -2.10 -22.85
CA GLN A 55 3.14 -0.67 -23.00
C GLN A 55 3.13 0.00 -21.63
N VAL A 56 4.16 0.79 -21.35
CA VAL A 56 4.33 1.40 -20.02
C VAL A 56 3.83 2.85 -19.98
N HIS A 57 2.87 3.13 -19.09
CA HIS A 57 2.23 4.43 -18.94
C HIS A 57 2.60 5.02 -17.59
N SER A 58 2.89 6.31 -17.53
CA SER A 58 3.02 7.02 -16.26
C SER A 58 1.74 7.80 -16.00
N PHE A 59 1.09 7.53 -14.87
CA PHE A 59 -0.03 8.34 -14.41
C PHE A 59 0.49 9.41 -13.47
N GLU A 60 0.33 10.67 -13.88
CA GLU A 60 0.64 11.83 -13.06
C GLU A 60 -0.65 12.45 -12.51
N TYR A 61 -0.60 12.85 -11.25
CA TYR A 61 -1.71 13.50 -10.57
C TYR A 61 -1.20 14.64 -9.68
N ASP A 62 -2.09 15.56 -9.33
CA ASP A 62 -1.79 16.81 -8.60
C ASP A 62 -1.46 16.54 -7.12
N THR A 63 -0.42 15.76 -6.84
CA THR A 63 0.06 15.58 -5.48
C THR A 63 0.54 16.92 -4.89
N GLY A 64 0.38 17.10 -3.59
CA GLY A 64 0.59 18.40 -2.96
C GLY A 64 -0.68 19.24 -2.87
N ASN A 65 -1.74 18.88 -3.60
CA ASN A 65 -2.99 19.63 -3.62
C ASN A 65 -3.75 19.49 -2.30
N SER A 66 -3.90 20.59 -1.58
CA SER A 66 -4.55 20.60 -0.27
C SER A 66 -6.07 20.34 -0.27
N THR A 67 -6.70 20.29 -1.45
CA THR A 67 -8.16 20.12 -1.62
C THR A 67 -8.56 18.76 -2.18
N LEU A 68 -7.60 17.99 -2.70
CA LEU A 68 -7.87 16.69 -3.31
C LEU A 68 -7.50 15.57 -2.35
N SER A 69 -8.27 14.49 -2.42
CA SER A 69 -8.06 13.25 -1.68
C SER A 69 -7.48 12.15 -2.57
N THR A 70 -7.01 11.09 -1.95
CA THR A 70 -6.62 9.84 -2.63
C THR A 70 -7.79 9.20 -3.40
N TYR A 71 -9.04 9.42 -2.98
CA TYR A 71 -10.22 9.03 -3.75
C TYR A 71 -10.39 9.86 -5.03
N ASP A 72 -10.13 11.17 -4.98
CA ASP A 72 -10.17 12.02 -6.17
C ASP A 72 -9.09 11.59 -7.18
N PHE A 73 -7.90 11.24 -6.69
CA PHE A 73 -6.84 10.71 -7.54
C PHE A 73 -7.19 9.34 -8.12
N ALA A 74 -7.83 8.46 -7.36
CA ALA A 74 -8.30 7.16 -7.85
C ALA A 74 -9.35 7.31 -8.95
N ASN A 75 -10.29 8.25 -8.80
CA ASN A 75 -11.26 8.60 -9.84
C ASN A 75 -10.57 9.17 -11.09
N ARG A 76 -9.55 10.03 -10.92
CA ARG A 76 -8.78 10.56 -12.06
C ARG A 76 -7.99 9.46 -12.78
N PHE A 77 -7.44 8.49 -12.05
CA PHE A 77 -6.80 7.33 -12.65
C PHE A 77 -7.80 6.50 -13.47
N ASP A 78 -9.01 6.30 -12.94
CA ASP A 78 -10.09 5.63 -13.68
C ASP A 78 -10.39 6.35 -15.00
N GLN A 79 -10.58 7.68 -14.97
CA GLN A 79 -10.81 8.46 -16.19
C GLN A 79 -9.63 8.40 -17.17
N TYR A 80 -8.40 8.43 -16.66
CA TYR A 80 -7.19 8.29 -17.48
C TYR A 80 -7.16 6.95 -18.22
N LEU A 81 -7.48 5.85 -17.53
CA LEU A 81 -7.53 4.51 -18.10
C LEU A 81 -8.70 4.33 -19.07
N LEU A 82 -9.89 4.84 -18.73
CA LEU A 82 -11.05 4.80 -19.63
C LEU A 82 -10.82 5.58 -20.92
N ASN A 83 -10.09 6.70 -20.87
CA ASN A 83 -9.70 7.44 -22.07
C ASN A 83 -8.81 6.60 -22.99
N LYS A 84 -7.86 5.84 -22.44
CA LYS A 84 -7.00 4.90 -23.19
C LYS A 84 -7.83 3.81 -23.88
N ILE A 85 -8.84 3.29 -23.20
CA ILE A 85 -9.79 2.31 -23.78
C ILE A 85 -10.65 2.96 -24.87
N ALA A 86 -11.17 4.17 -24.64
CA ALA A 86 -12.04 4.86 -25.58
C ALA A 86 -11.35 5.17 -26.92
N VAL A 87 -10.05 5.50 -26.90
CA VAL A 87 -9.24 5.70 -28.11
C VAL A 87 -8.68 4.39 -28.69
N ARG A 88 -9.13 3.23 -28.18
CA ARG A 88 -8.71 1.88 -28.59
C ARG A 88 -7.21 1.61 -28.45
N GLU A 89 -6.55 2.31 -27.54
CA GLU A 89 -5.17 1.98 -27.16
C GLU A 89 -5.13 0.70 -26.31
N ILE A 90 -6.20 0.44 -25.55
CA ILE A 90 -6.41 -0.78 -24.76
C ILE A 90 -7.64 -1.50 -25.28
N THR A 91 -7.48 -2.77 -25.62
CA THR A 91 -8.55 -3.67 -26.08
C THR A 91 -8.97 -4.63 -24.97
N PRO A 92 -10.14 -5.30 -25.07
CA PRO A 92 -10.59 -6.26 -24.04
C PRO A 92 -9.68 -7.48 -23.85
N GLN A 93 -8.81 -7.78 -24.81
CA GLN A 93 -7.86 -8.90 -24.74
C GLN A 93 -6.55 -8.51 -24.03
N ASP A 94 -6.29 -7.21 -23.89
CA ASP A 94 -5.09 -6.71 -23.25
C ASP A 94 -5.16 -6.86 -21.74
N LYS A 95 -3.98 -6.90 -21.12
CA LYS A 95 -3.82 -6.99 -19.67
C LYS A 95 -3.48 -5.64 -19.08
N ILE A 96 -3.99 -5.35 -17.89
CA ILE A 96 -3.69 -4.15 -17.12
C ILE A 96 -2.87 -4.54 -15.90
N SER A 97 -1.66 -4.00 -15.80
CA SER A 97 -0.78 -4.17 -14.65
C SER A 97 -0.48 -2.83 -14.01
N LEU A 98 -0.35 -2.79 -12.69
CA LEU A 98 -0.07 -1.58 -11.92
C LEU A 98 1.22 -1.78 -11.12
N ILE A 99 2.12 -0.79 -11.17
CA ILE A 99 3.27 -0.67 -10.29
C ILE A 99 3.17 0.66 -9.58
N MET A 100 3.02 0.61 -8.26
CA MET A 100 2.60 1.75 -7.47
C MET A 100 3.58 1.97 -6.33
N HIS A 101 4.02 3.21 -6.14
CA HIS A 101 4.97 3.58 -5.09
C HIS A 101 4.30 4.45 -4.03
N SER A 102 4.57 4.15 -2.75
CA SER A 102 4.11 4.97 -1.62
C SER A 102 2.60 5.21 -1.67
N GLU A 103 2.13 6.46 -1.56
CA GLU A 103 0.71 6.86 -1.70
C GLU A 103 0.05 6.36 -2.99
N GLY A 104 0.79 6.23 -4.09
CA GLY A 104 0.25 5.73 -5.35
C GLY A 104 -0.37 4.34 -5.21
N GLY A 105 0.10 3.54 -4.25
CA GLY A 105 -0.54 2.26 -3.94
C GLY A 105 -1.87 2.42 -3.22
N LEU A 106 -2.05 3.46 -2.38
CA LEU A 106 -3.37 3.77 -1.82
C LEU A 106 -4.34 4.17 -2.93
N VAL A 107 -3.89 5.02 -3.85
CA VAL A 107 -4.67 5.42 -5.05
C VAL A 107 -5.11 4.18 -5.84
N GLY A 108 -4.19 3.27 -6.15
CA GLY A 108 -4.53 2.05 -6.88
C GLY A 108 -5.45 1.09 -6.11
N ASN A 109 -5.31 0.98 -4.79
CA ASN A 109 -6.21 0.13 -3.98
C ASN A 109 -7.64 0.70 -3.92
N LEU A 110 -7.76 2.02 -3.79
CA LEU A 110 -9.06 2.70 -3.84
C LEU A 110 -9.69 2.56 -5.22
N TRP A 111 -8.90 2.74 -6.28
CA TRP A 111 -9.35 2.51 -7.65
C TRP A 111 -9.82 1.08 -7.87
N LEU A 112 -9.10 0.07 -7.36
CA LEU A 112 -9.50 -1.33 -7.50
C LEU A 112 -10.90 -1.58 -6.93
N ASN A 113 -11.23 -0.94 -5.80
CA ASN A 113 -12.58 -1.02 -5.22
C ASN A 113 -13.64 -0.31 -6.09
N ILE A 114 -13.28 0.84 -6.67
CA ILE A 114 -14.15 1.63 -7.55
C ILE A 114 -14.45 0.86 -8.86
N VAL A 115 -13.41 0.39 -9.55
CA VAL A 115 -13.54 -0.24 -10.87
C VAL A 115 -14.28 -1.57 -10.80
N ARG A 116 -14.19 -2.29 -9.68
CA ARG A 116 -14.97 -3.51 -9.42
C ARG A 116 -16.48 -3.29 -9.62
N GLU A 117 -16.98 -2.18 -9.12
CA GLU A 117 -18.42 -1.86 -9.13
C GLU A 117 -18.83 -1.17 -10.43
N MET A 118 -17.99 -0.25 -10.92
CA MET A 118 -18.34 0.60 -12.06
C MET A 118 -18.02 -0.04 -13.42
N ASN A 119 -16.97 -0.87 -13.50
CA ASN A 119 -16.53 -1.47 -14.77
C ASN A 119 -15.96 -2.89 -14.58
N PRO A 120 -16.84 -3.90 -14.40
CA PRO A 120 -16.43 -5.28 -14.16
C PRO A 120 -15.54 -5.89 -15.26
N LEU A 121 -15.68 -5.42 -16.51
CA LEU A 121 -14.85 -5.90 -17.63
C LEU A 121 -13.41 -5.43 -17.46
N VAL A 122 -13.19 -4.15 -17.18
CA VAL A 122 -11.86 -3.62 -16.87
C VAL A 122 -11.28 -4.31 -15.64
N HIS A 123 -12.10 -4.53 -14.60
CA HIS A 123 -11.69 -5.25 -13.40
C HIS A 123 -11.17 -6.67 -13.71
N GLN A 124 -11.71 -7.35 -14.72
CA GLN A 124 -11.25 -8.69 -15.15
C GLN A 124 -9.94 -8.66 -15.97
N GLN A 125 -9.59 -7.52 -16.57
CA GLN A 125 -8.33 -7.36 -17.31
C GLN A 125 -7.12 -7.12 -16.40
N ILE A 126 -7.35 -6.88 -15.10
CA ILE A 126 -6.28 -6.63 -14.14
C ILE A 126 -5.49 -7.93 -13.90
N ASP A 127 -4.19 -7.85 -14.17
CA ASP A 127 -3.25 -8.98 -14.09
C ASP A 127 -2.30 -8.81 -12.91
N ALA A 128 -1.24 -7.99 -13.02
CA ALA A 128 -0.30 -7.75 -11.92
C ALA A 128 -0.60 -6.46 -11.15
N PHE A 129 -0.60 -6.52 -9.82
CA PHE A 129 -0.82 -5.36 -8.96
C PHE A 129 0.27 -5.29 -7.90
N ILE A 130 1.26 -4.43 -8.16
CA ILE A 130 2.51 -4.36 -7.41
C ILE A 130 2.55 -3.07 -6.59
N THR A 131 2.62 -3.16 -5.27
CA THR A 131 2.87 -2.02 -4.38
C THR A 131 4.32 -2.01 -3.90
N LEU A 132 4.92 -0.81 -3.84
CA LEU A 132 6.30 -0.57 -3.43
C LEU A 132 6.29 0.40 -2.25
N SER A 133 6.58 -0.09 -1.04
CA SER A 133 6.51 0.68 0.22
C SER A 133 5.21 1.47 0.40
N THR A 134 4.06 0.94 0.01
CA THR A 134 2.76 1.61 0.17
C THR A 134 2.30 1.56 1.62
N PRO A 135 1.90 2.67 2.25
CA PRO A 135 1.50 2.68 3.66
C PRO A 135 0.08 2.13 3.87
N HIS A 136 -0.13 0.84 3.63
CA HIS A 136 -1.44 0.18 3.78
C HIS A 136 -2.04 0.32 5.17
N TRP A 137 -1.21 0.51 6.19
CA TRP A 137 -1.62 0.73 7.58
C TRP A 137 -1.31 2.12 8.09
N GLY A 138 -0.94 3.05 7.21
CA GLY A 138 -0.56 4.42 7.52
C GLY A 138 0.94 4.66 7.62
N ALA A 139 1.35 5.91 7.76
CA ALA A 139 2.76 6.32 7.79
C ALA A 139 3.02 7.33 8.91
N GLU A 140 4.21 7.28 9.52
CA GLU A 140 4.59 8.28 10.52
C GLU A 140 4.92 9.62 9.86
N MET A 141 5.51 9.58 8.67
CA MET A 141 5.83 10.78 7.89
C MET A 141 4.59 11.63 7.60
N ALA A 142 3.40 11.04 7.55
CA ALA A 142 2.15 11.80 7.47
C ALA A 142 1.98 12.78 8.64
N ASN A 143 2.29 12.34 9.85
CA ASN A 143 2.22 13.14 11.07
C ASN A 143 3.36 14.17 11.13
N VAL A 144 4.58 13.76 10.77
CA VAL A 144 5.75 14.65 10.72
C VAL A 144 5.53 15.76 9.69
N GLY A 145 5.19 15.40 8.46
CA GLY A 145 4.88 16.34 7.38
C GLY A 145 3.79 17.33 7.77
N LYS A 146 2.74 16.87 8.45
CA LYS A 146 1.70 17.75 8.99
C LYS A 146 2.25 18.73 10.04
N SER A 147 3.08 18.26 10.97
CA SER A 147 3.66 19.10 12.01
C SER A 147 4.66 20.14 11.47
N VAL A 148 5.38 19.81 10.40
CA VAL A 148 6.40 20.68 9.79
C VAL A 148 5.76 21.68 8.83
N PHE A 149 4.90 21.21 7.92
CA PHE A 149 4.40 22.02 6.81
C PHE A 149 3.03 22.64 7.07
N PHE A 150 2.28 22.18 8.07
CA PHE A 150 0.89 22.56 8.27
C PHE A 150 0.58 23.04 9.70
N THR A 151 1.45 23.90 10.24
CA THR A 151 1.25 24.59 11.53
C THR A 151 0.16 25.67 11.50
N LEU A 152 -0.21 26.13 10.30
CA LEU A 152 -1.24 27.15 10.09
C LEU A 152 -2.67 26.59 10.27
N PRO A 153 -3.68 27.46 10.52
CA PRO A 153 -5.08 27.06 10.67
C PRO A 153 -5.62 26.20 9.51
N GLU A 154 -6.66 25.40 9.78
CA GLU A 154 -7.37 24.64 8.75
C GLU A 154 -7.88 25.56 7.63
N GLY A 155 -7.66 25.16 6.37
CA GLY A 155 -8.04 25.93 5.18
C GLY A 155 -6.91 26.78 4.57
N VAL A 156 -5.77 26.91 5.25
CA VAL A 156 -4.59 27.61 4.70
C VAL A 156 -3.67 26.61 4.01
N SER A 157 -3.52 26.71 2.69
CA SER A 157 -2.52 25.94 1.94
C SER A 157 -1.12 26.47 2.24
N ASN A 158 -0.14 25.57 2.35
CA ASN A 158 1.27 25.94 2.42
C ASN A 158 1.88 25.71 1.02
N PRO A 159 2.12 26.75 0.22
CA PRO A 159 2.63 26.60 -1.14
C PRO A 159 4.06 26.03 -1.20
N LEU A 160 4.77 26.00 -0.06
CA LEU A 160 6.10 25.38 0.06
C LEU A 160 6.05 23.90 0.45
N SER A 161 4.86 23.37 0.81
CA SER A 161 4.70 21.97 1.15
C SER A 161 4.67 21.13 -0.12
N PRO A 162 5.51 20.08 -0.24
CA PRO A 162 5.39 19.12 -1.34
C PRO A 162 4.21 18.14 -1.14
N PHE A 163 3.45 18.30 -0.05
CA PHE A 163 2.36 17.40 0.35
C PHE A 163 1.07 18.19 0.54
N GLY A 164 -0.07 17.60 0.18
CA GLY A 164 -1.39 18.13 0.50
C GLY A 164 -1.82 17.73 1.90
N ARG A 165 -2.58 18.60 2.57
CA ARG A 165 -3.06 18.32 3.94
C ARG A 165 -4.01 17.10 3.99
N ILE A 166 -4.87 16.93 2.98
CA ILE A 166 -5.82 15.81 2.92
C ILE A 166 -5.06 14.49 2.68
N GLU A 167 -4.17 14.46 1.68
CA GLU A 167 -3.25 13.34 1.41
C GLU A 167 -2.56 12.85 2.69
N LEU A 168 -1.89 13.74 3.42
CA LEU A 168 -1.24 13.38 4.69
C LEU A 168 -2.24 12.84 5.73
N ASN A 169 -3.42 13.45 5.88
CA ASN A 169 -4.41 12.95 6.82
C ASN A 169 -4.92 11.54 6.46
N GLU A 170 -5.03 11.22 5.18
CA GLU A 170 -5.46 9.91 4.70
C GLU A 170 -4.35 8.86 4.83
N MET A 171 -3.09 9.25 4.69
CA MET A 171 -1.93 8.40 4.95
C MET A 171 -1.62 8.23 6.44
N SER A 172 -2.18 9.05 7.33
CA SER A 172 -1.92 8.92 8.77
C SER A 172 -2.43 7.59 9.34
N TYR A 173 -1.73 7.10 10.35
CA TYR A 173 -2.19 5.97 11.16
C TYR A 173 -3.60 6.17 11.70
N GLY A 174 -4.46 5.15 11.54
CA GLY A 174 -5.84 5.21 12.02
C GLY A 174 -6.74 6.17 11.24
N SER A 175 -6.34 6.65 10.06
CA SER A 175 -7.24 7.41 9.18
C SER A 175 -8.42 6.55 8.72
N ARG A 176 -9.50 7.22 8.27
CA ARG A 176 -10.66 6.53 7.69
C ARG A 176 -10.32 5.81 6.39
N THR A 177 -9.41 6.37 5.60
CA THR A 177 -8.95 5.73 4.36
C THR A 177 -8.25 4.41 4.67
N ILE A 178 -7.35 4.38 5.67
CA ILE A 178 -6.70 3.15 6.13
C ILE A 178 -7.70 2.16 6.73
N GLU A 179 -8.66 2.62 7.55
CA GLU A 179 -9.72 1.76 8.10
C GLU A 179 -10.55 1.08 6.99
N ASN A 180 -10.97 1.88 6.00
CA ASN A 180 -11.75 1.40 4.86
C ASN A 180 -10.95 0.38 4.04
N LEU A 181 -9.68 0.67 3.75
CA LEU A 181 -8.79 -0.25 3.02
C LEU A 181 -8.58 -1.56 3.78
N GLY A 182 -8.36 -1.51 5.09
CA GLY A 182 -8.26 -2.72 5.92
C GLY A 182 -9.51 -3.60 5.84
N SER A 183 -10.68 -2.98 5.92
CA SER A 183 -11.97 -3.66 5.77
C SER A 183 -12.14 -4.28 4.38
N ILE A 184 -11.73 -3.57 3.33
CA ILE A 184 -11.74 -4.03 1.94
C ILE A 184 -10.83 -5.27 1.79
N PHE A 185 -9.60 -5.23 2.29
CA PHE A 185 -8.67 -6.38 2.24
C PHE A 185 -9.21 -7.64 2.93
N ALA A 186 -10.02 -7.48 3.99
CA ALA A 186 -10.66 -8.61 4.66
C ALA A 186 -11.75 -9.29 3.81
N GLN A 187 -12.48 -8.55 2.96
CA GLN A 187 -13.70 -9.01 2.27
C GLN A 187 -13.50 -9.89 1.02
N ASN A 188 -12.26 -10.20 0.60
CA ASN A 188 -11.96 -11.09 -0.54
C ASN A 188 -12.51 -10.63 -1.90
N PHE A 189 -12.12 -9.44 -2.35
CA PHE A 189 -12.70 -8.76 -3.52
C PHE A 189 -11.85 -8.84 -4.80
N TRP A 190 -10.82 -9.69 -4.84
CA TRP A 190 -9.83 -9.70 -5.90
C TRP A 190 -10.39 -10.34 -7.20
N PRO A 191 -10.06 -9.81 -8.40
CA PRO A 191 -10.41 -10.47 -9.67
C PRO A 191 -9.84 -11.88 -9.83
N ILE A 192 -10.40 -12.68 -10.73
CA ILE A 192 -10.04 -14.10 -10.93
C ILE A 192 -8.56 -14.28 -11.34
N ASN A 193 -8.03 -13.40 -12.20
CA ASN A 193 -6.65 -13.48 -12.71
C ASN A 193 -5.70 -12.52 -11.99
N PHE A 194 -6.11 -12.01 -10.84
CA PHE A 194 -5.40 -10.97 -10.14
C PHE A 194 -4.20 -11.52 -9.38
N ARG A 195 -3.03 -10.91 -9.60
CA ARG A 195 -1.75 -11.30 -9.00
C ARG A 195 -1.22 -10.13 -8.14
N PRO A 196 -1.57 -10.10 -6.84
CA PRO A 196 -1.04 -9.10 -5.92
C PRO A 196 0.44 -9.35 -5.66
N LEU A 197 1.16 -8.28 -5.37
CA LEU A 197 2.49 -8.33 -4.80
C LEU A 197 2.76 -7.04 -4.03
N ALA A 198 3.29 -7.16 -2.82
CA ALA A 198 3.74 -6.01 -2.05
C ALA A 198 5.23 -6.14 -1.72
N LEU A 199 5.99 -5.07 -1.96
CA LEU A 199 7.40 -4.99 -1.61
C LEU A 199 7.62 -3.98 -0.49
N GLY A 200 8.34 -4.41 0.54
CA GLY A 200 8.83 -3.54 1.60
C GLY A 200 10.32 -3.29 1.47
N GLY A 201 10.74 -2.03 1.59
CA GLY A 201 12.16 -1.68 1.70
C GLY A 201 12.70 -2.00 3.08
N ILE A 202 13.91 -2.56 3.15
CA ILE A 202 14.63 -2.78 4.41
C ILE A 202 16.07 -2.28 4.33
N HIS A 203 16.57 -1.77 5.45
CA HIS A 203 17.99 -1.46 5.63
C HIS A 203 18.62 -2.49 6.59
N LYS A 204 19.64 -3.23 6.13
CA LYS A 204 20.41 -4.17 6.96
C LYS A 204 21.68 -3.50 7.47
N ILE A 205 21.79 -3.26 8.78
CA ILE A 205 23.02 -2.76 9.42
C ILE A 205 23.59 -3.85 10.32
N LYS A 206 24.83 -4.30 10.05
CA LYS A 206 25.58 -5.28 10.87
C LYS A 206 24.74 -6.51 11.27
N ASN A 207 24.07 -7.14 10.29
CA ASN A 207 23.19 -8.31 10.46
C ASN A 207 21.89 -8.08 11.26
N LYS A 208 21.58 -6.84 11.64
CA LYS A 208 20.24 -6.46 12.13
C LYS A 208 19.45 -5.83 10.99
N ILE A 209 18.29 -6.38 10.71
CA ILE A 209 17.30 -5.76 9.83
C ILE A 209 16.69 -4.61 10.63
N ILE A 210 16.91 -3.39 10.17
CA ILE A 210 16.19 -2.22 10.69
C ILE A 210 15.03 -2.00 9.73
N GLY A 211 13.98 -2.82 9.88
CA GLY A 211 12.75 -2.75 9.09
C GLY A 211 11.89 -1.53 9.40
N GLU A 212 12.28 -0.74 10.41
CA GLU A 212 11.67 0.55 10.76
C GLU A 212 12.25 1.74 10.00
N ASN A 213 13.37 1.59 9.28
CA ASN A 213 14.10 2.74 8.73
C ASN A 213 13.84 3.02 7.25
N ASP A 214 12.77 2.46 6.68
CA ASP A 214 12.05 3.29 5.71
C ASP A 214 11.46 4.44 6.54
N VAL A 215 12.23 5.54 6.64
CA VAL A 215 11.93 6.77 7.42
C VAL A 215 10.52 7.31 7.12
N VAL A 216 9.89 6.80 6.06
CA VAL A 216 8.58 7.19 5.57
C VAL A 216 7.52 6.13 5.91
N VAL A 217 7.74 4.86 5.54
CA VAL A 217 6.76 3.76 5.63
C VAL A 217 7.38 2.48 6.21
N PRO A 218 7.13 2.16 7.49
CA PRO A 218 7.65 0.94 8.10
C PRO A 218 7.15 -0.35 7.42
N VAL A 219 7.94 -1.42 7.51
CA VAL A 219 7.65 -2.69 6.82
C VAL A 219 6.29 -3.28 7.19
N PHE A 220 5.89 -3.26 8.47
CA PHE A 220 4.56 -3.74 8.91
C PHE A 220 3.40 -2.96 8.28
N SER A 221 3.65 -1.73 7.82
CA SER A 221 2.67 -0.89 7.13
C SER A 221 2.70 -1.10 5.63
N SER A 222 3.87 -1.44 5.07
CA SER A 222 4.02 -1.83 3.67
C SER A 222 3.37 -3.17 3.32
N ARG A 223 3.08 -4.01 4.32
CA ARG A 223 2.36 -5.28 4.16
C ARG A 223 0.85 -5.05 4.19
N PRO A 224 0.09 -5.37 3.13
CA PRO A 224 -1.38 -5.28 3.16
C PRO A 224 -2.02 -6.30 4.11
N ASP A 225 -1.39 -7.47 4.23
CA ASP A 225 -1.88 -8.55 5.07
C ASP A 225 -1.75 -8.23 6.57
N HIS A 226 -2.78 -8.59 7.34
CA HIS A 226 -2.96 -8.17 8.72
C HIS A 226 -3.86 -9.14 9.51
N PHE A 227 -3.92 -8.96 10.83
CA PHE A 227 -4.96 -9.54 11.67
C PHE A 227 -6.15 -8.60 11.74
N PHE A 228 -7.36 -9.09 11.49
CA PHE A 228 -8.58 -8.28 11.51
C PHE A 228 -9.66 -8.87 12.40
N ALA A 229 -10.28 -8.05 13.23
CA ALA A 229 -11.53 -8.37 13.91
C ALA A 229 -12.52 -7.20 13.77
N ASN A 230 -13.76 -7.50 13.41
CA ASN A 230 -14.87 -6.55 13.46
C ASN A 230 -15.90 -7.06 14.47
N GLN A 231 -16.18 -6.26 15.50
CA GLN A 231 -17.00 -6.66 16.63
C GLN A 231 -18.06 -5.60 16.93
N GLU A 232 -19.29 -6.05 17.11
CA GLU A 232 -20.36 -5.23 17.65
C GLU A 232 -20.42 -5.40 19.17
N VAL A 233 -20.34 -4.28 19.90
CA VAL A 233 -20.29 -4.27 21.35
C VAL A 233 -21.50 -3.53 21.89
N ASN A 234 -22.36 -4.23 22.61
CA ASN A 234 -23.46 -3.61 23.36
C ASN A 234 -22.89 -2.86 24.57
N VAL A 235 -23.13 -1.54 24.63
CA VAL A 235 -22.62 -0.69 25.71
C VAL A 235 -23.21 -1.06 27.08
N ASN A 236 -24.41 -1.64 27.13
CA ASN A 236 -25.08 -1.97 28.40
C ASN A 236 -24.55 -3.24 29.06
N VAL A 237 -23.77 -4.05 28.36
CA VAL A 237 -23.14 -5.25 28.94
C VAL A 237 -21.80 -4.82 29.52
N ASN A 238 -21.70 -4.72 30.84
CA ASN A 238 -20.44 -4.40 31.51
C ASN A 238 -19.57 -5.67 31.57
N SER A 239 -18.36 -5.58 31.02
CA SER A 239 -17.35 -6.65 30.92
C SER A 239 -17.57 -7.73 29.86
N GLY A 240 -16.46 -8.20 29.30
CA GLY A 240 -16.37 -9.20 28.25
C GLY A 240 -14.96 -9.18 27.65
N ILE A 241 -14.52 -10.35 27.19
CA ILE A 241 -13.23 -10.52 26.51
C ILE A 241 -13.51 -10.71 25.03
N ILE A 242 -12.85 -9.95 24.17
CA ILE A 242 -12.76 -10.24 22.73
C ILE A 242 -11.51 -11.10 22.55
N PRO A 243 -11.65 -12.42 22.33
CA PRO A 243 -10.53 -13.35 22.33
C PRO A 243 -9.70 -13.24 21.04
N ALA A 244 -8.44 -13.65 21.09
CA ALA A 244 -7.57 -13.62 19.91
C ALA A 244 -8.10 -14.47 18.76
N SER A 245 -8.89 -15.52 19.07
CA SER A 245 -9.55 -16.38 18.10
C SER A 245 -10.63 -15.68 17.26
N SER A 246 -11.08 -14.47 17.65
CA SER A 246 -12.00 -13.70 16.82
C SER A 246 -11.32 -12.96 15.67
N PHE A 247 -9.98 -12.92 15.66
CA PHE A 247 -9.22 -12.29 14.59
C PHE A 247 -8.98 -13.26 13.45
N THR A 248 -9.17 -12.78 12.23
CA THR A 248 -8.77 -13.48 11.02
C THR A 248 -7.46 -12.89 10.52
N LYS A 249 -6.43 -13.74 10.34
CA LYS A 249 -5.20 -13.34 9.64
C LYS A 249 -5.47 -13.38 8.15
N THR A 250 -5.28 -12.27 7.45
CA THR A 250 -5.22 -12.28 5.98
C THR A 250 -3.83 -12.75 5.54
N ASN A 251 -3.78 -13.57 4.50
CA ASN A 251 -2.52 -14.05 3.91
C ASN A 251 -2.73 -14.23 2.41
N ARG A 252 -3.05 -13.14 1.72
CA ARG A 252 -3.49 -13.13 0.33
C ARG A 252 -2.50 -12.47 -0.61
N VAL A 253 -1.63 -11.61 -0.08
CA VAL A 253 -0.69 -10.82 -0.86
C VAL A 253 0.72 -11.32 -0.57
N PRO A 254 1.38 -11.97 -1.54
CA PRO A 254 2.82 -12.22 -1.44
C PRO A 254 3.55 -10.94 -1.04
N PHE A 255 4.32 -11.03 0.03
CA PHE A 255 5.11 -9.92 0.55
C PHE A 255 6.59 -10.24 0.48
N VAL A 256 7.38 -9.32 -0.07
CA VAL A 256 8.82 -9.50 -0.25
C VAL A 256 9.55 -8.30 0.32
N THR A 257 10.54 -8.55 1.18
CA THR A 257 11.46 -7.50 1.62
C THR A 257 12.66 -7.42 0.68
N VAL A 258 13.09 -6.21 0.36
CA VAL A 258 14.25 -5.96 -0.51
C VAL A 258 15.20 -4.95 0.14
N PRO A 259 16.53 -5.09 -0.03
CA PRO A 259 17.52 -4.16 0.52
C PRO A 259 17.53 -2.81 -0.23
N ALA A 260 16.45 -2.06 -0.09
CA ALA A 260 16.19 -0.76 -0.70
C ALA A 260 15.45 0.13 0.31
N THR A 261 15.45 1.44 0.08
CA THR A 261 14.75 2.42 0.91
C THR A 261 13.60 3.08 0.14
N HIS A 262 12.66 3.71 0.85
CA HIS A 262 11.56 4.46 0.23
C HIS A 262 12.01 5.47 -0.81
N LEU A 263 13.00 6.25 -0.38
CA LEU A 263 13.64 7.34 -1.06
C LEU A 263 15.11 6.95 -1.17
N LYS A 264 15.74 7.29 -2.29
CA LYS A 264 17.16 7.03 -2.49
C LYS A 264 17.96 7.82 -1.46
N LEU A 265 18.54 7.12 -0.50
CA LEU A 265 19.44 7.68 0.51
C LEU A 265 20.82 7.00 0.35
N ASP A 266 21.22 6.21 1.33
CA ASP A 266 22.39 5.34 1.33
C ASP A 266 22.15 4.04 0.54
N LEU A 267 20.90 3.60 0.44
CA LEU A 267 20.46 2.48 -0.39
C LEU A 267 19.72 2.95 -1.66
N PRO A 268 19.61 2.10 -2.69
CA PRO A 268 18.75 2.37 -3.84
C PRO A 268 17.31 2.62 -3.42
N GLY A 269 16.63 3.56 -4.09
CA GLY A 269 15.20 3.78 -3.89
C GLY A 269 14.41 2.61 -4.45
N ILE A 270 13.47 2.04 -3.68
CA ILE A 270 12.73 0.82 -4.02
C ILE A 270 12.04 0.88 -5.40
N ALA A 271 11.53 2.04 -5.78
CA ALA A 271 10.89 2.30 -7.06
C ALA A 271 11.84 2.90 -8.12
N THR A 272 12.96 3.51 -7.72
CA THR A 272 13.78 4.35 -8.59
C THR A 272 14.87 3.53 -9.29
N ILE A 273 14.58 3.04 -10.50
CA ILE A 273 15.53 2.25 -11.28
C ILE A 273 16.63 3.15 -11.87
N PRO A 274 17.93 2.91 -11.60
CA PRO A 274 19.01 3.69 -12.16
C PRO A 274 19.13 3.53 -13.68
N ILE A 275 19.54 4.60 -14.39
CA ILE A 275 19.77 4.57 -15.85
C ILE A 275 20.78 3.49 -16.25
N LYS A 276 21.81 3.20 -15.43
CA LYS A 276 22.79 2.13 -15.69
C LYS A 276 22.16 0.75 -15.95
N CYS A 277 20.95 0.51 -15.41
CA CYS A 277 20.22 -0.73 -15.65
C CYS A 277 19.68 -0.88 -17.08
N LEU A 278 19.67 0.20 -17.86
CA LEU A 278 19.37 0.15 -19.29
C LEU A 278 20.53 -0.34 -20.14
N GLU A 279 21.75 -0.44 -19.60
CA GLU A 279 22.94 -0.88 -20.33
C GLU A 279 23.41 -2.24 -19.80
N ASP A 280 23.31 -2.44 -18.49
CA ASP A 280 23.72 -3.64 -17.80
C ASP A 280 22.63 -4.72 -17.82
N SER A 281 22.87 -5.81 -18.57
CA SER A 281 22.00 -7.00 -18.57
C SER A 281 21.91 -7.67 -17.19
N GLY A 282 22.87 -7.40 -16.30
CA GLY A 282 22.95 -7.90 -14.93
C GLY A 282 22.55 -6.89 -13.87
N CYS A 283 21.76 -5.85 -14.20
CA CYS A 283 21.29 -4.82 -13.27
C CYS A 283 21.00 -5.37 -11.86
N ASP A 284 21.76 -4.86 -10.89
CA ASP A 284 21.78 -5.30 -9.50
C ASP A 284 20.70 -4.63 -8.62
N HIS A 285 19.73 -3.95 -9.22
CA HIS A 285 18.70 -3.25 -8.47
C HIS A 285 17.79 -4.26 -7.74
N PRO A 286 17.69 -4.23 -6.40
CA PRO A 286 17.12 -5.34 -5.63
C PRO A 286 15.62 -5.57 -5.85
N SER A 287 14.85 -4.54 -6.19
CA SER A 287 13.42 -4.69 -6.51
C SER A 287 13.16 -5.21 -7.93
N LEU A 288 14.11 -5.05 -8.85
CA LEU A 288 13.85 -5.26 -10.27
C LEU A 288 13.62 -6.73 -10.64
N PRO A 289 14.42 -7.71 -10.16
CA PRO A 289 14.14 -9.13 -10.41
C PRO A 289 12.79 -9.56 -9.87
N VAL A 290 12.37 -9.02 -8.72
CA VAL A 290 11.08 -9.33 -8.08
C VAL A 290 9.93 -8.82 -8.94
N ILE A 291 9.97 -7.54 -9.35
CA ILE A 291 8.97 -6.92 -10.21
C ILE A 291 8.88 -7.65 -11.56
N VAL A 292 10.02 -7.90 -12.20
CA VAL A 292 10.07 -8.55 -13.53
C VAL A 292 9.55 -9.97 -13.49
N ASN A 293 9.97 -10.77 -12.50
CA ASN A 293 9.48 -12.14 -12.37
C ASN A 293 7.98 -12.14 -12.08
N HIS A 294 7.49 -11.21 -11.25
CA HIS A 294 6.06 -11.04 -11.06
C HIS A 294 5.35 -10.76 -12.36
N LEU A 295 5.74 -9.73 -13.11
CA LEU A 295 5.06 -9.37 -14.37
C LEU A 295 5.00 -10.57 -15.33
N LYS A 296 6.05 -11.39 -15.39
CA LYS A 296 6.14 -12.60 -16.22
C LYS A 296 5.36 -13.81 -15.68
N GLY A 297 4.61 -13.68 -14.58
CA GLY A 297 3.82 -14.76 -13.98
C GLY A 297 4.67 -15.83 -13.30
N ARG A 298 5.94 -15.54 -12.99
CA ARG A 298 6.84 -16.50 -12.33
C ARG A 298 6.63 -16.44 -10.82
N SER A 299 6.79 -17.59 -10.17
CA SER A 299 6.79 -17.67 -8.72
C SER A 299 7.89 -16.79 -8.13
N ILE A 300 7.55 -16.01 -7.12
CA ILE A 300 8.51 -15.21 -6.37
C ILE A 300 8.77 -15.95 -5.06
N ALA A 301 10.03 -16.28 -4.79
CA ALA A 301 10.39 -16.78 -3.48
C ALA A 301 10.13 -15.66 -2.46
N SER A 302 9.22 -15.88 -1.53
CA SER A 302 9.04 -14.99 -0.39
C SER A 302 10.31 -15.05 0.45
N VAL A 303 11.15 -14.03 0.35
CA VAL A 303 12.22 -13.82 1.31
C VAL A 303 11.57 -13.08 2.48
N GLU A 304 10.99 -13.84 3.42
CA GLU A 304 10.54 -13.26 4.68
C GLU A 304 11.75 -13.15 5.61
N ASP A 305 12.39 -11.98 5.58
CA ASP A 305 13.29 -11.59 6.64
C ASP A 305 12.58 -11.71 8.00
N LYS A 306 13.30 -12.14 9.05
CA LYS A 306 12.75 -12.18 10.41
C LYS A 306 12.50 -10.75 10.89
N LEU A 307 11.26 -10.31 10.76
CA LEU A 307 10.78 -9.03 11.28
C LEU A 307 10.29 -9.23 12.70
N ASP A 308 10.56 -8.25 13.55
CA ASP A 308 10.16 -8.24 14.96
C ASP A 308 9.19 -7.09 15.28
N HIS A 309 9.00 -6.13 14.38
CA HIS A 309 8.12 -4.98 14.62
C HIS A 309 6.69 -5.27 14.22
N PHE A 310 5.72 -4.86 15.03
CA PHE A 310 4.29 -5.00 14.73
C PHE A 310 3.55 -3.70 15.02
N ARG A 311 2.33 -3.57 14.49
CA ARG A 311 1.43 -2.45 14.79
C ARG A 311 0.06 -2.93 15.22
N ILE A 312 -0.58 -2.17 16.10
CA ILE A 312 -1.97 -2.34 16.49
C ILE A 312 -2.75 -1.07 16.17
N ASN A 313 -3.92 -1.24 15.56
CA ASN A 313 -4.91 -0.21 15.27
C ASN A 313 -6.24 -0.61 15.91
N ILE A 314 -6.80 0.26 16.75
CA ILE A 314 -8.10 0.08 17.40
C ILE A 314 -9.02 1.19 16.92
N TYR A 315 -10.09 0.81 16.22
CA TYR A 315 -11.12 1.69 15.71
C TYR A 315 -12.38 1.57 16.57
N LEU A 316 -12.94 2.70 16.97
CA LEU A 316 -14.08 2.82 17.87
C LEU A 316 -15.15 3.66 17.21
N LYS A 317 -16.20 3.01 16.70
CA LYS A 317 -17.33 3.66 16.05
C LYS A 317 -18.52 3.65 16.99
N ASN A 318 -19.08 4.83 17.29
CA ASN A 318 -20.30 4.88 18.08
C ASN A 318 -21.54 5.06 17.18
N VAL A 319 -22.46 4.11 17.20
CA VAL A 319 -23.72 4.20 16.45
C VAL A 319 -24.90 4.63 17.32
N SER A 320 -24.76 4.65 18.65
CA SER A 320 -25.82 5.04 19.61
C SER A 320 -26.11 6.55 19.72
N GLY A 321 -25.66 7.37 18.76
CA GLY A 321 -25.94 8.81 18.69
C GLY A 321 -25.19 9.71 19.69
N GLY A 322 -24.65 9.15 20.77
CA GLY A 322 -23.81 9.87 21.74
C GLY A 322 -22.41 10.18 21.20
N LYS A 323 -21.88 11.38 21.45
CA LYS A 323 -20.46 11.65 21.15
C LYS A 323 -19.58 10.85 22.15
N ILE A 324 -18.54 10.19 21.67
CA ILE A 324 -17.45 9.69 22.52
C ILE A 324 -16.25 10.57 22.22
N GLU A 325 -15.73 11.25 23.24
CA GLU A 325 -14.54 12.06 23.08
C GLU A 325 -13.30 11.25 23.46
N LYS A 326 -12.15 11.59 22.90
CA LYS A 326 -10.87 10.94 23.21
C LYS A 326 -10.62 10.86 24.72
N LYS A 327 -10.93 11.94 25.45
CA LYS A 327 -10.72 12.04 26.91
C LYS A 327 -11.56 11.03 27.70
N ASP A 328 -12.62 10.49 27.10
CA ASP A 328 -13.50 9.52 27.70
C ASP A 328 -13.00 8.09 27.48
N VAL A 329 -12.00 7.88 26.62
CA VAL A 329 -11.47 6.54 26.31
C VAL A 329 -10.08 6.38 26.92
N LYS A 330 -9.90 5.28 27.64
CA LYS A 330 -8.62 4.85 28.22
C LYS A 330 -8.25 3.49 27.65
N ILE A 331 -6.99 3.35 27.28
CA ILE A 331 -6.40 2.09 26.84
C ILE A 331 -5.28 1.75 27.82
N GLU A 332 -5.28 0.53 28.33
CA GLU A 332 -4.25 0.01 29.22
C GLU A 332 -3.76 -1.33 28.70
N ILE A 333 -2.44 -1.50 28.58
CA ILE A 333 -1.85 -2.80 28.28
C ILE A 333 -1.74 -3.56 29.60
N ILE A 334 -2.55 -4.61 29.75
CA ILE A 334 -2.64 -5.39 31.00
C ILE A 334 -1.73 -6.63 30.97
N LYS A 335 -1.37 -7.12 29.79
CA LYS A 335 -0.43 -8.23 29.62
C LYS A 335 0.29 -8.15 28.27
N ASN A 336 1.61 -8.32 28.27
CA ASN A 336 2.44 -8.24 27.06
C ASN A 336 3.66 -9.19 27.13
N ASP A 337 3.49 -10.38 27.71
CA ASP A 337 4.55 -11.38 27.87
C ASP A 337 5.34 -11.56 26.57
N SER A 338 6.67 -11.39 26.62
CA SER A 338 7.57 -11.51 25.45
C SER A 338 7.46 -10.42 24.38
N LEU A 339 6.79 -9.29 24.67
CA LEU A 339 6.78 -8.10 23.84
C LEU A 339 7.62 -6.96 24.45
N SER A 340 8.03 -6.01 23.62
CA SER A 340 8.62 -4.73 24.04
C SER A 340 7.79 -3.61 23.44
N ILE A 341 7.27 -2.72 24.27
CA ILE A 341 6.48 -1.56 23.85
C ILE A 341 7.21 -0.32 24.36
N PRO A 342 7.71 0.57 23.48
CA PRO A 342 8.46 1.74 23.90
C PRO A 342 7.69 2.60 24.92
N LEU A 343 8.33 2.96 26.04
CA LEU A 343 7.73 3.79 27.10
C LEU A 343 7.31 5.20 26.60
N THR A 344 8.01 5.70 25.57
CA THR A 344 7.72 6.97 24.90
C THR A 344 6.46 6.91 24.04
N GLU A 345 6.04 5.72 23.63
CA GLU A 345 4.72 5.47 23.06
C GLU A 345 3.69 5.30 24.17
N LYS A 346 3.42 6.40 24.88
CA LYS A 346 2.07 6.53 25.45
C LYS A 346 1.10 6.33 24.28
N LEU A 347 0.04 5.53 24.47
CA LEU A 347 -1.06 5.15 23.55
C LEU A 347 -1.79 6.33 22.85
N ASN A 348 -1.04 7.29 22.33
CA ASN A 348 -1.43 8.68 22.14
C ASN A 348 -1.29 9.16 20.70
N GLN A 349 -1.16 8.27 19.71
CA GLN A 349 -1.36 8.68 18.32
C GLN A 349 -2.85 8.67 18.00
N TYR A 350 -3.52 9.70 18.53
CA TYR A 350 -4.88 10.08 18.20
C TYR A 350 -4.90 10.78 16.86
N ARG A 351 -5.87 10.37 16.04
CA ARG A 351 -6.36 11.07 14.85
C ARG A 351 -6.58 12.56 15.17
N GLY A 352 -6.29 13.47 14.24
CA GLY A 352 -6.86 14.83 14.29
C GLY A 352 -8.39 14.79 14.40
N LYS A 353 -9.06 15.95 14.55
CA LYS A 353 -10.52 16.03 14.75
C LYS A 353 -11.29 15.11 13.77
N ALA A 354 -11.86 14.03 14.29
CA ALA A 354 -12.79 13.18 13.57
C ALA A 354 -14.08 13.97 13.32
N LYS A 355 -14.64 13.91 12.11
CA LYS A 355 -16.06 14.28 11.93
C LYS A 355 -16.91 13.36 12.82
N ARG A 356 -18.11 13.81 13.21
CA ARG A 356 -18.96 13.14 14.21
C ARG A 356 -19.29 11.67 13.85
N ASP A 357 -19.23 11.32 12.58
CA ASP A 357 -19.49 9.99 11.99
C ASP A 357 -18.24 9.07 11.89
N GLU A 358 -17.05 9.59 12.17
CA GLU A 358 -15.78 8.92 11.85
C GLU A 358 -15.17 8.10 12.99
N GLY A 359 -15.76 8.12 14.18
CA GLY A 359 -15.28 7.37 15.35
C GLY A 359 -13.94 7.88 15.91
N LEU A 360 -13.36 7.08 16.80
CA LEU A 360 -12.02 7.29 17.38
C LEU A 360 -11.08 6.19 16.87
N ALA A 361 -9.83 6.55 16.62
CA ALA A 361 -8.79 5.59 16.27
C ALA A 361 -7.60 5.74 17.22
N PHE A 362 -7.04 4.60 17.63
CA PHE A 362 -5.87 4.50 18.48
C PHE A 362 -4.86 3.59 17.81
N SER A 363 -3.60 3.98 17.82
CA SER A 363 -2.55 3.26 17.14
C SER A 363 -1.26 3.29 17.96
N PHE A 364 -0.57 2.16 18.00
CA PHE A 364 0.74 2.01 18.63
C PHE A 364 1.49 0.84 18.01
N HIS A 365 2.81 0.81 18.19
CA HIS A 365 3.67 -0.27 17.70
C HIS A 365 4.46 -0.91 18.85
N GLY A 366 5.18 -1.97 18.52
CA GLY A 366 6.04 -2.68 19.45
C GLY A 366 6.88 -3.74 18.76
N HIS A 367 7.64 -4.47 19.57
CA HIS A 367 8.56 -5.51 19.09
C HIS A 367 8.23 -6.86 19.72
N THR A 368 8.29 -7.92 18.92
CA THR A 368 8.20 -9.32 19.35
C THR A 368 9.58 -9.84 19.71
N LYS A 369 9.76 -10.38 20.93
CA LYS A 369 11.03 -11.04 21.31
C LYS A 369 11.16 -12.48 20.80
N LYS A 370 10.06 -13.06 20.33
CA LYS A 370 9.95 -14.45 19.86
C LYS A 370 9.28 -14.45 18.48
N SER A 371 9.69 -15.37 17.63
CA SER A 371 9.05 -15.62 16.35
C SER A 371 7.64 -16.22 16.54
N GLY A 372 6.77 -15.98 15.57
CA GLY A 372 5.40 -16.49 15.55
C GLY A 372 4.39 -15.55 16.20
N ILE A 373 3.14 -16.00 16.24
CA ILE A 373 2.00 -15.23 16.75
C ILE A 373 2.09 -15.18 18.28
N GLN A 374 2.04 -13.97 18.82
CA GLN A 374 1.90 -13.69 20.25
C GLN A 374 0.56 -13.01 20.51
N THR A 375 0.21 -12.80 21.78
CA THR A 375 -1.03 -12.10 22.14
C THR A 375 -0.71 -11.00 23.13
N ILE A 376 -1.18 -9.79 22.83
CA ILE A 376 -1.22 -8.70 23.79
C ILE A 376 -2.63 -8.60 24.37
N ARG A 377 -2.73 -8.32 25.66
CA ARG A 377 -4.01 -8.04 26.31
C ARG A 377 -4.12 -6.57 26.62
N ILE A 378 -5.23 -6.00 26.19
CA ILE A 378 -5.52 -4.57 26.32
C ILE A 378 -6.86 -4.41 27.01
N LEU A 379 -6.91 -3.61 28.08
CA LEU A 379 -8.14 -3.14 28.66
C LEU A 379 -8.53 -1.81 28.01
N LEU A 380 -9.68 -1.82 27.34
CA LEU A 380 -10.29 -0.65 26.72
C LEU A 380 -11.50 -0.20 27.56
N THR A 381 -11.44 1.02 28.06
CA THR A 381 -12.47 1.60 28.91
C THR A 381 -13.00 2.89 28.28
N ALA A 382 -14.30 2.97 28.03
CA ALA A 382 -14.98 4.22 27.71
C ALA A 382 -15.81 4.65 28.92
N LYS A 383 -15.51 5.84 29.46
CA LYS A 383 -16.09 6.40 30.68
C LYS A 383 -17.61 6.32 30.66
N ASN A 384 -18.18 5.66 31.68
CA ASN A 384 -19.62 5.47 31.86
C ASN A 384 -20.33 4.78 30.69
N LYS A 385 -19.60 4.11 29.79
CA LYS A 385 -20.16 3.47 28.59
C LYS A 385 -19.83 1.99 28.52
N PHE A 386 -18.55 1.59 28.58
CA PHE A 386 -18.19 0.17 28.59
C PHE A 386 -16.75 -0.06 29.04
N GLN A 387 -16.45 -1.31 29.39
CA GLN A 387 -15.12 -1.83 29.62
C GLN A 387 -14.98 -3.19 28.94
N ARG A 388 -13.94 -3.38 28.14
CA ARG A 388 -13.66 -4.61 27.39
C ARG A 388 -12.19 -4.96 27.43
N GLU A 389 -11.89 -6.24 27.61
CA GLU A 389 -10.56 -6.78 27.39
C GLU A 389 -10.45 -7.24 25.92
N LEU A 390 -9.36 -6.89 25.27
CA LEU A 390 -9.02 -7.28 23.91
C LEU A 390 -7.78 -8.17 23.98
N GLU A 391 -7.90 -9.41 23.53
CA GLU A 391 -6.75 -10.27 23.26
C GLU A 391 -6.39 -10.12 21.79
N ILE A 392 -5.39 -9.29 21.47
CA ILE A 392 -5.03 -8.97 20.10
C ILE A 392 -3.83 -9.84 19.70
N PRO A 393 -3.94 -10.69 18.66
CA PRO A 393 -2.79 -11.40 18.13
C PRO A 393 -1.83 -10.41 17.48
N VAL A 394 -0.53 -10.64 17.64
CA VAL A 394 0.53 -9.83 17.03
C VAL A 394 1.63 -10.73 16.49
N GLU A 395 2.24 -10.32 15.38
CA GLU A 395 3.34 -11.02 14.74
C GLU A 395 4.26 -9.99 14.10
N GLY A 396 5.57 -10.21 14.19
CA GLY A 396 6.54 -9.31 13.57
C GLY A 396 6.34 -9.22 12.06
N GLY A 397 6.37 -8.00 11.53
CA GLY A 397 6.07 -7.68 10.14
C GLY A 397 4.58 -7.52 9.80
N PHE A 398 3.67 -7.72 10.75
CA PHE A 398 2.23 -7.58 10.55
C PHE A 398 1.63 -6.42 11.33
N SER A 399 0.54 -5.87 10.78
CA SER A 399 -0.38 -5.01 11.50
C SER A 399 -1.57 -5.81 12.02
N SER A 400 -2.18 -5.33 13.09
CA SER A 400 -3.42 -5.89 13.66
C SER A 400 -4.43 -4.76 13.78
N ALA A 401 -5.66 -5.00 13.33
CA ALA A 401 -6.73 -4.03 13.32
C ALA A 401 -7.97 -4.63 14.00
N VAL A 402 -8.56 -3.88 14.93
CA VAL A 402 -9.84 -4.21 15.55
C VAL A 402 -10.80 -3.06 15.37
N GLN A 403 -11.97 -3.35 14.81
CA GLN A 403 -13.07 -2.42 14.66
C GLN A 403 -14.15 -2.75 15.68
N LEU A 404 -14.45 -1.80 16.55
CA LEU A 404 -15.44 -1.92 17.61
C LEU A 404 -16.60 -0.97 17.29
N THR A 405 -17.76 -1.55 16.96
CA THR A 405 -19.00 -0.81 16.75
C THR A 405 -19.84 -0.84 18.01
N LEU A 406 -19.96 0.30 18.69
CA LEU A 406 -20.67 0.45 19.94
C LEU A 406 -22.15 0.69 19.67
N LYS A 407 -22.98 -0.30 20.02
CA LYS A 407 -24.44 -0.28 19.90
C LYS A 407 -25.11 0.12 21.19
#